data_AF-A0A1H3JYM5-F1
#
_entry.id   AF-A0A1H3JYM5-F1
#
_cell.length_a   1.000
_cell.length_b   1.000
_cell.length_c   1.000
_cell.angle_alpha   90.00
_cell.angle_beta   90.00
_cell.angle_gamma   90.00
#
_symmetry.space_group_name_H-M   'P 1'
#
loop_
_entity.id
_entity.type
_entity.pdbx_description
1 polymer ?
#
loop_
_entity_poly.entity_id
_entity_poly.type
_entity_poly.pdbx_seq_one_letter_code
_entity_poly.pdbx_strand_id
1 'polypeptide(L)'
;MPEPGEARRAPRVSVFYATDSPGHERQVLEFATFLRKGAGVDARLDKWEETERRDWVIWLGEQLKVADFVLFIASPEHKRLAETGVSAEHGHAHVAAAMLRDSVSGDLPGQTRRILPVLLPGHGTGEIPHFLFPNSTTKYVIPEFTLDGVASLLQALAGRPRHVLPPLGVFRPPPPDALFIASAAPAAPAGRVLAVGAETAIGATHYLVHAEDFEEEPTLDGAAVLRRARAMNLADPGEHVWLRQLEIKHESPAATEAFEALKREHKQLVAFDGRRKGLPRALGHVPDGHVTTLITAWPGPAGATLAADVPRPGEAADPMWACRLLWGLSDLCGAVAELHHRGVAHRALGPSAIVRRDDGGLALRDLGLAAWPQRPGEGPDLCRAPEQGRRHNAATGPWTDVYRLAALVYHLVTGYPPDPPLPMRTQAPWLAERVAAIVHAALDPAPAARPGLSDLAAALKAAQAFIV
;
A
#
# COMPACT_ATOMS: atom_id res chain seq x y z
N MET A 1 -22.26 27.62 -0.96
CA MET A 1 -23.34 27.78 0.03
C MET A 1 -24.58 27.15 -0.58
N PRO A 2 -25.14 26.04 -0.05
CA PRO A 2 -26.40 25.53 -0.55
C PRO A 2 -27.53 26.45 -0.07
N GLU A 3 -28.45 26.77 -1.00
CA GLU A 3 -29.64 27.62 -0.83
C GLU A 3 -30.53 27.17 0.35
N PRO A 4 -31.11 28.12 1.12
CA PRO A 4 -32.05 27.82 2.20
C PRO A 4 -33.47 27.69 1.63
N GLY A 5 -33.98 26.47 1.44
CA GLY A 5 -35.38 26.33 1.03
C GLY A 5 -35.95 24.95 0.72
N GLU A 6 -35.15 23.92 0.46
CA GLU A 6 -35.72 22.57 0.33
C GLU A 6 -36.01 21.98 1.71
N ALA A 7 -37.29 21.77 2.03
CA ALA A 7 -37.71 20.97 3.17
C ALA A 7 -37.09 19.57 3.04
N ARG A 8 -35.93 19.40 3.67
CA ARG A 8 -35.14 18.17 3.56
C ARG A 8 -35.96 17.04 4.16
N ARG A 9 -36.26 16.03 3.33
CA ARG A 9 -37.00 14.82 3.73
C ARG A 9 -36.38 14.25 5.01
N ALA A 10 -37.22 13.97 6.00
CA ALA A 10 -36.76 13.32 7.23
C ALA A 10 -36.07 11.98 6.90
N PRO A 11 -34.89 11.71 7.49
CA PRO A 11 -34.17 10.47 7.21
C PRO A 11 -35.02 9.27 7.61
N ARG A 12 -35.09 8.27 6.74
CA ARG A 12 -35.76 7.01 7.01
C ARG A 12 -34.81 6.09 7.75
N VAL A 13 -35.24 5.61 8.90
CA VAL A 13 -34.41 4.83 9.80
C VAL A 13 -35.13 3.53 10.16
N SER A 14 -34.45 2.40 10.07
CA SER A 14 -35.02 1.12 10.48
C SER A 14 -34.36 0.64 11.77
N VAL A 15 -35.18 0.29 12.77
CA VAL A 15 -34.72 -0.12 14.10
C VAL A 15 -34.64 -1.64 14.17
N PHE A 16 -33.44 -2.17 14.39
CA PHE A 16 -33.16 -3.59 14.50
C PHE A 16 -32.79 -3.90 15.95
N TYR A 17 -33.51 -4.83 16.58
CA TYR A 17 -33.30 -5.24 17.96
C TYR A 17 -33.57 -6.75 18.09
N ALA A 18 -33.13 -7.34 19.21
CA ALA A 18 -33.56 -8.66 19.63
C ALA A 18 -34.46 -8.56 20.87
N THR A 19 -35.41 -9.49 20.98
CA THR A 19 -36.16 -9.72 22.22
C THR A 19 -35.19 -10.23 23.28
N ASP A 20 -35.04 -9.45 24.36
CA ASP A 20 -34.06 -9.73 25.44
C ASP A 20 -34.79 -9.80 26.78
N SER A 21 -35.48 -8.71 27.15
CA SER A 21 -36.40 -8.69 28.29
C SER A 21 -37.63 -7.82 27.97
N PRO A 22 -38.76 -8.01 28.68
CA PRO A 22 -39.92 -7.13 28.53
C PRO A 22 -39.60 -5.65 28.84
N GLY A 23 -38.59 -5.39 29.67
CA GLY A 23 -38.10 -4.04 29.93
C GLY A 23 -37.38 -3.44 28.71
N HIS A 24 -36.46 -4.21 28.11
CA HIS A 24 -35.74 -3.82 26.90
C HIS A 24 -36.70 -3.55 25.73
N GLU A 25 -37.68 -4.42 25.50
CA GLU A 25 -38.65 -4.21 24.42
C GLU A 25 -39.49 -2.95 24.59
N ARG A 26 -39.89 -2.62 25.83
CA ARG A 26 -40.58 -1.36 26.12
C ARG A 26 -39.68 -0.16 25.83
N GLN A 27 -38.40 -0.23 26.22
CA GLN A 27 -37.44 0.84 25.94
C GLN A 27 -37.22 1.03 24.43
N VAL A 28 -37.11 -0.06 23.65
CA VAL A 28 -36.99 0.02 22.18
C VAL A 28 -38.20 0.71 21.56
N LEU A 29 -39.41 0.31 21.98
CA LEU A 29 -40.64 0.92 21.49
C LEU A 29 -40.75 2.40 21.88
N GLU A 30 -40.41 2.75 23.11
CA GLU A 30 -40.40 4.12 23.60
C GLU A 30 -39.38 4.98 22.84
N PHE A 31 -38.16 4.47 22.66
CA PHE A 31 -37.10 5.12 21.89
C PHE A 31 -37.51 5.36 20.44
N ALA A 32 -38.02 4.32 19.74
CA ALA A 32 -38.49 4.45 18.36
C ALA A 32 -39.64 5.46 18.25
N THR A 33 -40.58 5.42 19.21
CA THR A 33 -41.69 6.38 19.28
C THR A 33 -41.17 7.81 19.46
N PHE A 34 -40.17 8.00 20.33
CA PHE A 34 -39.54 9.29 20.56
C PHE A 34 -38.81 9.80 19.31
N LEU A 35 -38.05 8.96 18.61
CA LEU A 35 -37.42 9.35 17.34
C LEU A 35 -38.45 9.86 16.32
N ARG A 36 -39.61 9.21 16.24
CA ARG A 36 -40.68 9.57 15.31
C ARG A 36 -41.44 10.83 15.73
N LYS A 37 -41.97 10.85 16.95
CA LYS A 37 -42.84 11.94 17.44
C LYS A 37 -42.07 13.13 18.00
N GLY A 38 -40.98 12.87 18.71
CA GLY A 38 -40.18 13.89 19.39
C GLY A 38 -39.09 14.49 18.50
N ALA A 39 -38.39 13.66 17.72
CA ALA A 39 -37.25 14.11 16.91
C ALA A 39 -37.54 14.24 15.40
N GLY A 40 -38.73 13.86 14.94
CA GLY A 40 -39.14 14.01 13.54
C GLY A 40 -38.41 13.11 12.54
N VAL A 41 -37.86 11.99 12.97
CA VAL A 41 -37.21 10.97 12.11
C VAL A 41 -38.25 9.97 11.60
N ASP A 42 -38.18 9.53 10.34
CA ASP A 42 -39.06 8.46 9.83
C ASP A 42 -38.57 7.08 10.32
N ALA A 43 -38.63 6.85 11.63
CA ALA A 43 -38.24 5.60 12.27
C ALA A 43 -39.27 4.49 11.98
N ARG A 44 -38.79 3.29 11.63
CA ARG A 44 -39.58 2.09 11.33
C ARG A 44 -39.23 0.99 12.33
N LEU A 45 -40.27 0.41 12.91
CA LEU A 45 -40.21 -0.67 13.89
C LEU A 45 -41.23 -1.74 13.48
N ASP A 46 -40.83 -3.00 13.55
CA ASP A 46 -41.66 -4.18 13.27
C ASP A 46 -43.01 -4.16 14.01
N LYS A 47 -43.03 -3.75 15.29
CA LYS A 47 -44.23 -3.66 16.14
C LYS A 47 -45.35 -2.78 15.58
N TRP A 48 -45.05 -1.85 14.67
CA TRP A 48 -46.07 -1.00 14.02
C TRP A 48 -46.56 -1.55 12.69
N GLU A 49 -45.97 -2.64 12.22
CA GLU A 49 -46.20 -3.25 10.90
C GLU A 49 -46.92 -4.61 11.02
N GLU A 50 -47.32 -5.02 12.23
CA GLU A 50 -48.04 -6.26 12.56
C GLU A 50 -49.52 -6.27 12.12
N THR A 51 -49.96 -5.32 11.29
CA THR A 51 -51.38 -5.16 10.92
C THR A 51 -51.89 -6.25 9.98
N GLU A 52 -51.00 -6.96 9.29
CA GLU A 52 -51.33 -8.02 8.34
C GLU A 52 -50.31 -9.16 8.42
N ARG A 53 -50.71 -10.36 7.95
CA ARG A 53 -49.79 -11.50 7.84
C ARG A 53 -48.72 -11.18 6.81
N ARG A 54 -47.46 -11.11 7.24
CA ARG A 54 -46.31 -10.75 6.40
C ARG A 54 -45.16 -11.74 6.57
N ASP A 55 -44.35 -11.88 5.53
CA ASP A 55 -43.03 -12.53 5.64
C ASP A 55 -42.05 -11.53 6.25
N TRP A 56 -41.74 -11.72 7.53
CA TRP A 56 -40.86 -10.84 8.28
C TRP A 56 -39.42 -10.84 7.76
N VAL A 57 -38.94 -11.95 7.19
CA VAL A 57 -37.59 -12.02 6.63
C VAL A 57 -37.48 -11.17 5.37
N ILE A 58 -38.49 -11.24 4.50
CA ILE A 58 -38.56 -10.38 3.31
C ILE A 58 -38.66 -8.91 3.73
N TRP A 59 -39.54 -8.58 4.68
CA TRP A 59 -39.72 -7.21 5.15
C TRP A 59 -38.44 -6.60 5.75
N LEU A 60 -37.67 -7.37 6.53
CA LEU A 60 -36.37 -6.93 7.06
C LEU A 60 -35.38 -6.66 5.93
N GLY A 61 -35.31 -7.55 4.94
CA GLY A 61 -34.47 -7.37 3.76
C GLY A 61 -34.85 -6.12 2.97
N GLU A 62 -36.13 -5.80 2.86
CA GLU A 62 -36.60 -4.55 2.26
C GLU A 62 -36.20 -3.33 3.09
N GLN A 63 -36.38 -3.37 4.41
CA GLN A 63 -35.94 -2.28 5.30
C GLN A 63 -34.43 -2.02 5.19
N LEU A 64 -33.61 -3.07 5.09
CA LEU A 64 -32.16 -2.96 4.83
C LEU A 64 -31.83 -2.36 3.46
N LYS A 65 -32.75 -2.33 2.50
CA LYS A 65 -32.55 -1.69 1.19
C LYS A 65 -33.04 -0.25 1.18
N VAL A 66 -34.21 0.02 1.75
CA VAL A 66 -34.89 1.33 1.62
C VAL A 66 -34.57 2.35 2.71
N ALA A 67 -33.98 1.92 3.84
CA ALA A 67 -33.64 2.85 4.92
C ALA A 67 -32.38 3.67 4.58
N ASP A 68 -32.37 4.94 4.95
CA ASP A 68 -31.16 5.77 4.88
C ASP A 68 -30.13 5.30 5.92
N PHE A 69 -30.63 4.88 7.10
CA PHE A 69 -29.82 4.35 8.20
C PHE A 69 -30.49 3.15 8.88
N VAL A 70 -29.66 2.27 9.44
CA VAL A 70 -30.11 1.13 10.24
C VAL A 70 -29.59 1.31 11.66
N LEU A 71 -30.49 1.36 12.66
CA LEU A 71 -30.09 1.39 14.06
C LEU A 71 -30.01 -0.03 14.58
N PHE A 72 -28.80 -0.44 14.96
CA PHE A 72 -28.59 -1.69 15.68
C PHE A 72 -28.70 -1.40 17.17
N ILE A 73 -29.82 -1.80 17.80
CA ILE A 73 -29.98 -1.65 19.26
C ILE A 73 -29.18 -2.75 19.95
N ALA A 74 -28.12 -2.38 20.65
CA ALA A 74 -27.26 -3.32 21.34
C ALA A 74 -27.93 -3.86 22.61
N SER A 75 -27.88 -5.19 22.75
CA SER A 75 -28.34 -5.93 23.92
C SER A 75 -27.55 -7.25 24.02
N PRO A 76 -27.44 -7.89 25.20
CA PRO A 76 -26.76 -9.17 25.33
C PRO A 76 -27.27 -10.24 24.35
N GLU A 77 -28.60 -10.36 24.20
CA GLU A 77 -29.20 -11.34 23.30
C GLU A 77 -28.98 -10.97 21.82
N HIS A 78 -29.09 -9.68 21.47
CA HIS A 78 -28.86 -9.25 20.09
C HIS A 78 -27.41 -9.52 19.67
N LYS A 79 -26.43 -9.31 20.55
CA LYS A 79 -25.05 -9.71 20.30
C LYS A 79 -24.91 -11.21 20.09
N ARG A 80 -25.46 -12.01 21.01
CA ARG A 80 -25.36 -13.47 20.96
C ARG A 80 -25.90 -14.01 19.64
N LEU A 81 -27.09 -13.57 19.22
CA LEU A 81 -27.70 -13.94 17.94
C LEU A 81 -26.84 -13.47 16.76
N ALA A 82 -26.35 -12.24 16.83
CA ALA A 82 -25.58 -11.63 15.76
C ALA A 82 -24.17 -12.20 15.58
N GLU A 83 -23.62 -12.91 16.56
CA GLU A 83 -22.33 -13.60 16.46
C GLU A 83 -22.52 -15.09 16.16
N THR A 84 -23.42 -15.77 16.89
CA THR A 84 -23.60 -17.22 16.78
C THR A 84 -24.52 -17.64 15.63
N GLY A 85 -25.46 -16.79 15.21
CA GLY A 85 -26.49 -17.14 14.24
C GLY A 85 -27.54 -18.14 14.75
N VAL A 86 -27.45 -18.58 16.02
CA VAL A 86 -28.31 -19.61 16.60
C VAL A 86 -29.35 -18.98 17.50
N SER A 87 -30.63 -19.07 17.10
CA SER A 87 -31.76 -18.70 17.96
C SER A 87 -32.42 -19.95 18.56
N ALA A 88 -32.75 -19.88 19.85
CA ALA A 88 -33.54 -20.90 20.54
C ALA A 88 -35.06 -20.65 20.41
N GLU A 89 -35.45 -19.45 19.97
CA GLU A 89 -36.83 -18.99 19.88
C GLU A 89 -37.25 -18.71 18.43
N HIS A 90 -38.57 -18.68 18.17
CA HIS A 90 -39.14 -18.34 16.87
C HIS A 90 -39.07 -16.82 16.66
N GLY A 91 -37.90 -16.28 16.33
CA GLY A 91 -37.68 -14.86 16.09
C GLY A 91 -36.83 -14.60 14.85
N HIS A 92 -37.05 -13.47 14.18
CA HIS A 92 -36.36 -13.10 12.95
C HIS A 92 -35.05 -12.32 13.18
N ALA A 93 -34.72 -11.98 14.43
CA ALA A 93 -33.53 -11.19 14.77
C ALA A 93 -32.20 -11.87 14.36
N HIS A 94 -32.10 -13.20 14.44
CA HIS A 94 -30.91 -13.93 14.00
C HIS A 94 -30.69 -13.81 12.48
N VAL A 95 -31.77 -13.87 11.69
CA VAL A 95 -31.72 -13.68 10.23
C VAL A 95 -31.36 -12.24 9.90
N ALA A 96 -31.97 -11.27 10.57
CA ALA A 96 -31.67 -9.85 10.44
C ALA A 96 -30.18 -9.58 10.68
N ALA A 97 -29.61 -10.18 11.73
CA ALA A 97 -28.20 -10.03 12.07
C ALA A 97 -27.27 -10.72 11.05
N ALA A 98 -27.65 -11.86 10.48
CA ALA A 98 -26.91 -12.48 9.38
C ALA A 98 -26.89 -11.59 8.13
N MET A 99 -28.04 -10.99 7.77
CA MET A 99 -28.14 -10.04 6.66
C MET A 99 -27.28 -8.78 6.88
N LEU A 100 -27.27 -8.26 8.10
CA LEU A 100 -26.40 -7.13 8.47
C LEU A 100 -24.92 -7.48 8.31
N ARG A 101 -24.52 -8.67 8.76
CA ARG A 101 -23.14 -9.15 8.65
C ARG A 101 -22.71 -9.30 7.19
N ASP A 102 -23.55 -9.93 6.36
CA ASP A 102 -23.32 -10.09 4.93
C ASP A 102 -23.20 -8.73 4.22
N SER A 103 -24.11 -7.79 4.54
CA SER A 103 -24.07 -6.42 4.03
C SER A 103 -22.74 -5.73 4.36
N VAL A 104 -22.28 -5.80 5.61
CA VAL A 104 -21.00 -5.21 6.05
C VAL A 104 -19.81 -5.86 5.33
N SER A 105 -19.84 -7.17 5.10
CA SER A 105 -18.79 -7.87 4.35
C SER A 105 -18.73 -7.45 2.88
N GLY A 106 -19.87 -7.12 2.26
CA GLY A 106 -19.94 -6.68 0.87
C GLY A 106 -19.49 -5.22 0.63
N ASP A 107 -19.76 -4.32 1.57
CA ASP A 107 -19.37 -2.89 1.50
C ASP A 107 -19.05 -2.35 2.90
N LEU A 108 -17.87 -2.68 3.40
CA LEU A 108 -17.46 -2.30 4.75
C LEU A 108 -17.52 -0.77 4.98
N PRO A 109 -16.93 0.09 4.13
CA PRO A 109 -16.95 1.54 4.38
C PRO A 109 -18.34 2.16 4.28
N GLY A 110 -19.15 1.76 3.31
CA GLY A 110 -20.50 2.31 3.13
C GLY A 110 -21.46 1.84 4.20
N GLN A 111 -21.45 0.54 4.54
CA GLN A 111 -22.31 0.00 5.59
C GLN A 111 -21.89 0.49 6.98
N THR A 112 -20.60 0.71 7.25
CA THR A 112 -20.14 1.32 8.52
C THR A 112 -20.72 2.72 8.74
N ARG A 113 -20.95 3.50 7.68
CA ARG A 113 -21.58 4.84 7.76
C ARG A 113 -23.10 4.77 7.96
N ARG A 114 -23.72 3.66 7.57
CA ARG A 114 -25.16 3.48 7.49
C ARG A 114 -25.75 2.70 8.67
N ILE A 115 -25.01 1.73 9.19
CA ILE A 115 -25.40 0.90 10.33
C ILE A 115 -24.83 1.55 11.59
N LEU A 116 -25.72 2.05 12.45
CA LEU A 116 -25.38 2.84 13.63
C LEU A 116 -25.64 1.99 14.89
N PRO A 117 -24.60 1.56 15.63
CA PRO A 117 -24.78 0.89 16.91
C PRO A 117 -25.32 1.88 17.98
N VAL A 118 -26.45 1.56 18.58
CA VAL A 118 -27.14 2.37 19.58
C VAL A 118 -27.18 1.64 20.92
N LEU A 119 -26.82 2.33 21.99
CA LEU A 119 -26.85 1.84 23.37
C LEU A 119 -27.92 2.60 24.14
N LEU A 120 -28.98 1.90 24.54
CA LEU A 120 -30.08 2.45 25.35
C LEU A 120 -29.68 2.49 26.85
N PRO A 121 -30.47 3.17 27.71
CA PRO A 121 -30.14 3.29 29.13
C PRO A 121 -29.98 1.92 29.81
N GLY A 122 -28.79 1.69 30.40
CA GLY A 122 -28.45 0.43 31.07
C GLY A 122 -27.63 -0.56 30.23
N HIS A 123 -27.38 -0.26 28.95
CA HIS A 123 -26.64 -1.13 28.03
C HIS A 123 -25.18 -0.67 27.82
N GLY A 124 -24.27 -1.64 27.61
CA GLY A 124 -22.83 -1.41 27.51
C GLY A 124 -22.22 -1.70 26.13
N THR A 125 -21.05 -1.10 25.84
CA THR A 125 -20.31 -1.32 24.57
C THR A 125 -19.99 -2.80 24.31
N GLY A 126 -19.85 -3.61 25.37
CA GLY A 126 -19.62 -5.05 25.25
C GLY A 126 -20.76 -5.83 24.60
N GLU A 127 -21.93 -5.22 24.41
CA GLU A 127 -23.13 -5.81 23.79
C GLU A 127 -23.24 -5.49 22.29
N ILE A 128 -22.22 -4.84 21.71
CA ILE A 128 -22.12 -4.63 20.27
C ILE A 128 -21.33 -5.80 19.66
N PRO A 129 -21.81 -6.44 18.57
CA PRO A 129 -21.09 -7.50 17.88
C PRO A 129 -19.74 -7.06 17.31
N HIS A 130 -18.76 -7.96 17.28
CA HIS A 130 -17.42 -7.63 16.78
C HIS A 130 -17.37 -7.16 15.33
N PHE A 131 -18.28 -7.63 14.46
CA PHE A 131 -18.31 -7.21 13.05
C PHE A 131 -18.76 -5.74 12.87
N LEU A 132 -19.28 -5.09 13.92
CA LEU A 132 -19.55 -3.65 13.94
C LEU A 132 -18.41 -2.84 14.58
N PHE A 133 -17.30 -3.49 14.93
CA PHE A 133 -16.06 -2.87 15.38
C PHE A 133 -16.20 -1.94 16.61
N PRO A 134 -16.74 -2.42 17.75
CA PRO A 134 -17.13 -1.58 18.88
C PRO A 134 -16.04 -0.69 19.50
N ASN A 135 -14.77 -0.97 19.21
CA ASN A 135 -13.61 -0.25 19.69
C ASN A 135 -13.09 0.84 18.73
N SER A 136 -13.38 0.74 17.43
CA SER A 136 -12.84 1.65 16.40
C SER A 136 -13.90 2.45 15.64
N THR A 137 -15.18 2.11 15.79
CA THR A 137 -16.31 2.84 15.19
C THR A 137 -17.05 3.71 16.21
N THR A 138 -17.71 4.76 15.71
CA THR A 138 -18.60 5.59 16.53
C THR A 138 -19.83 4.78 16.94
N LYS A 139 -20.21 4.90 18.21
CA LYS A 139 -21.42 4.32 18.81
C LYS A 139 -22.25 5.41 19.47
N TYR A 140 -23.55 5.23 19.50
CA TYR A 140 -24.51 6.24 19.94
C TYR A 140 -25.11 5.83 21.28
N VAL A 141 -24.56 6.39 22.36
CA VAL A 141 -25.07 6.17 23.72
C VAL A 141 -26.22 7.13 23.97
N ILE A 142 -27.40 6.59 24.30
CA ILE A 142 -28.63 7.33 24.57
C ILE A 142 -28.93 7.21 26.07
N PRO A 143 -28.49 8.18 26.90
CA PRO A 143 -28.68 8.10 28.36
C PRO A 143 -30.15 8.34 28.76
N GLU A 144 -30.89 9.11 27.95
CA GLU A 144 -32.28 9.47 28.16
C GLU A 144 -32.96 9.77 26.81
N PHE A 145 -34.28 9.60 26.75
CA PHE A 145 -35.06 9.86 25.52
C PHE A 145 -35.51 11.33 25.46
N THR A 146 -34.51 12.21 25.37
CA THR A 146 -34.66 13.66 25.19
C THR A 146 -33.93 14.08 23.92
N LEU A 147 -34.21 15.28 23.39
CA LEU A 147 -33.54 15.79 22.19
C LEU A 147 -32.03 15.91 22.40
N ASP A 148 -31.62 16.27 23.62
CA ASP A 148 -30.21 16.34 24.02
C ASP A 148 -29.58 14.94 24.11
N GLY A 149 -30.31 13.98 24.69
CA GLY A 149 -29.88 12.58 24.79
C GLY A 149 -29.64 11.91 23.44
N VAL A 150 -30.38 12.30 22.39
CA VAL A 150 -30.21 11.77 21.02
C VAL A 150 -29.42 12.69 20.09
N ALA A 151 -28.89 13.81 20.56
CA ALA A 151 -28.30 14.85 19.70
C ALA A 151 -27.17 14.32 18.80
N SER A 152 -26.31 13.44 19.32
CA SER A 152 -25.22 12.80 18.57
C SER A 152 -25.73 11.90 17.45
N LEU A 153 -26.84 11.18 17.69
CA LEU A 153 -27.48 10.32 16.71
C LEU A 153 -28.17 11.16 15.62
N LEU A 154 -28.95 12.17 16.00
CA LEU A 154 -29.62 13.05 15.03
C LEU A 154 -28.63 13.75 14.11
N GLN A 155 -27.46 14.09 14.64
CA GLN A 155 -26.38 14.66 13.88
C GLN A 155 -25.82 13.72 12.80
N ALA A 156 -25.62 12.45 13.17
CA ALA A 156 -25.20 11.43 12.22
C ALA A 156 -26.25 11.22 11.11
N LEU A 157 -27.53 11.15 11.50
CA LEU A 157 -28.65 11.05 10.56
C LEU A 157 -28.76 12.27 9.62
N ALA A 158 -28.38 13.46 10.10
CA ALA A 158 -28.36 14.68 9.29
C ALA A 158 -27.13 14.80 8.36
N GLY A 159 -26.11 13.96 8.54
CA GLY A 159 -24.86 14.01 7.80
C GLY A 159 -24.05 15.29 8.05
N ARG A 160 -24.19 15.91 9.23
CA ARG A 160 -23.47 17.15 9.60
C ARG A 160 -22.45 16.86 10.71
N PRO A 161 -21.25 17.43 10.68
CA PRO A 161 -20.28 17.27 11.77
C PRO A 161 -20.71 18.06 13.02
N ARG A 162 -20.35 17.58 14.22
CA ARG A 162 -20.57 18.25 15.51
C ARG A 162 -19.96 19.62 15.61
N HIS A 163 -18.75 19.70 15.10
CA HIS A 163 -17.99 20.90 15.02
C HIS A 163 -17.88 21.23 13.55
N VAL A 164 -18.45 22.36 13.16
CA VAL A 164 -18.24 22.91 11.83
C VAL A 164 -16.74 23.15 11.70
N LEU A 165 -16.14 22.70 10.60
CA LEU A 165 -14.75 23.00 10.30
C LEU A 165 -14.60 24.53 10.34
N PRO A 166 -13.86 25.09 11.31
CA PRO A 166 -13.72 26.54 11.40
C PRO A 166 -13.11 27.06 10.09
N PRO A 167 -13.45 28.29 9.67
CA PRO A 167 -12.79 28.89 8.53
C PRO A 167 -11.28 28.86 8.76
N LEU A 168 -10.56 28.42 7.75
CA LEU A 168 -9.10 28.37 7.82
C LEU A 168 -8.59 29.78 8.15
N GLY A 169 -7.94 29.92 9.29
CA GLY A 169 -7.29 31.18 9.65
C GLY A 169 -6.22 31.52 8.62
N VAL A 170 -5.82 32.79 8.55
CA VAL A 170 -4.66 33.18 7.74
C VAL A 170 -3.45 32.45 8.31
N PHE A 171 -2.91 31.50 7.55
CA PHE A 171 -1.66 30.85 7.88
C PHE A 171 -0.58 31.93 8.00
N ARG A 172 -0.09 32.14 9.22
CA ARG A 172 1.04 33.04 9.49
C ARG A 172 2.29 32.17 9.60
N PRO A 173 3.07 32.00 8.52
CA PRO A 173 4.38 31.40 8.67
C PRO A 173 5.20 32.25 9.67
N PRO A 174 6.17 31.67 10.41
CA PRO A 174 7.15 32.46 11.14
C PRO A 174 7.75 33.52 10.20
N PRO A 175 8.14 34.71 10.72
CA PRO A 175 8.73 35.73 9.87
C PRO A 175 9.88 35.08 9.10
N PRO A 176 9.82 35.10 7.76
CA PRO A 176 10.91 34.57 6.97
C PRO A 176 12.14 35.40 7.31
N ASP A 177 13.30 34.75 7.38
CA ASP A 177 14.50 35.43 6.87
C ASP A 177 14.14 35.83 5.42
N ALA A 178 13.81 37.11 5.24
CA ALA A 178 13.36 37.76 4.01
C ALA A 178 12.77 36.87 2.90
N LEU A 179 11.44 36.90 2.74
CA LEU A 179 10.73 36.41 1.55
C LEU A 179 11.23 37.15 0.30
N PHE A 180 12.09 36.50 -0.50
CA PHE A 180 12.36 36.95 -1.86
C PHE A 180 11.14 36.61 -2.73
N ILE A 181 10.64 37.62 -3.45
CA ILE A 181 9.78 37.42 -4.61
C ILE A 181 10.60 36.60 -5.62
N ALA A 182 10.14 35.39 -5.97
CA ALA A 182 10.65 34.67 -7.13
C ALA A 182 10.13 35.34 -8.44
N SER A 183 10.52 36.59 -8.67
CA SER A 183 11.15 36.93 -9.95
C SER A 183 12.40 36.05 -10.01
N ALA A 184 12.83 35.60 -11.18
CA ALA A 184 14.11 34.89 -11.34
C ALA A 184 15.23 35.69 -10.65
N ALA A 185 15.47 35.39 -9.38
CA ALA A 185 16.58 35.80 -8.59
C ALA A 185 17.56 34.64 -8.73
N PRO A 186 18.86 34.93 -8.96
CA PRO A 186 19.82 33.90 -9.25
C PRO A 186 19.73 32.82 -8.17
N ALA A 187 19.65 31.57 -8.61
CA ALA A 187 19.56 30.40 -7.75
C ALA A 187 20.47 30.60 -6.53
N ALA A 188 19.93 30.37 -5.32
CA ALA A 188 20.81 30.13 -4.18
C ALA A 188 21.87 29.13 -4.64
N PRO A 189 23.17 29.36 -4.38
CA PRO A 189 24.23 28.55 -4.97
C PRO A 189 23.88 27.10 -4.71
N ALA A 190 23.68 26.36 -5.80
CA ALA A 190 23.14 25.02 -5.71
C ALA A 190 23.98 24.21 -4.72
N GLY A 191 23.29 23.57 -3.77
CA GLY A 191 23.96 22.76 -2.78
C GLY A 191 24.79 21.69 -3.47
N ARG A 192 25.95 21.33 -2.91
CA ARG A 192 26.77 20.23 -3.47
C ARG A 192 26.25 18.86 -3.01
N VAL A 193 25.54 18.83 -1.89
CA VAL A 193 24.99 17.64 -1.27
C VAL A 193 23.53 17.47 -1.69
N LEU A 194 23.15 16.24 -2.06
CA LEU A 194 21.77 15.91 -2.43
C LEU A 194 20.83 16.13 -1.25
N ALA A 195 19.76 16.89 -1.49
CA ALA A 195 18.68 17.11 -0.54
C ALA A 195 17.34 17.13 -1.27
N VAL A 196 16.30 16.57 -0.65
CA VAL A 196 14.96 16.48 -1.24
C VAL A 196 14.43 17.87 -1.62
N GLY A 197 14.00 18.03 -2.88
CA GLY A 197 13.44 19.28 -3.40
C GLY A 197 14.47 20.38 -3.65
N ALA A 198 15.77 20.12 -3.46
CA ALA A 198 16.81 21.10 -3.67
C ALA A 198 17.35 21.08 -5.12
N GLU A 199 17.83 22.23 -5.57
CA GLU A 199 18.75 22.33 -6.70
C GLU A 199 20.15 21.95 -6.24
N THR A 200 20.74 20.92 -6.86
CA THR A 200 22.08 20.41 -6.55
C THR A 200 23.00 20.57 -7.76
N ALA A 201 24.14 21.23 -7.56
CA ALA A 201 25.18 21.32 -8.58
C ALA A 201 26.08 20.09 -8.50
N ILE A 202 26.20 19.39 -9.63
CA ILE A 202 27.11 18.25 -9.79
C ILE A 202 27.98 18.52 -11.02
N GLY A 203 29.21 18.98 -10.77
CA GLY A 203 30.10 19.47 -11.82
C GLY A 203 29.56 20.76 -12.43
N ALA A 204 29.34 20.78 -13.75
CA ALA A 204 28.76 21.93 -14.45
C ALA A 204 27.23 21.87 -14.56
N THR A 205 26.61 20.76 -14.17
CA THR A 205 25.18 20.52 -14.38
C THR A 205 24.40 20.70 -13.08
N HIS A 206 23.20 21.27 -13.17
CA HIS A 206 22.30 21.49 -12.05
C HIS A 206 21.11 20.54 -12.14
N TYR A 207 20.77 19.90 -11.02
CA TYR A 207 19.72 18.90 -10.95
C TYR A 207 18.70 19.25 -9.87
N LEU A 208 17.41 19.06 -10.15
CA LEU A 208 16.35 19.12 -9.15
C LEU A 208 16.12 17.71 -8.57
N VAL A 209 16.35 17.55 -7.26
CA VAL A 209 16.24 16.26 -6.57
C VAL A 209 14.79 15.98 -6.19
N HIS A 210 14.27 14.82 -6.59
CA HIS A 210 12.90 14.40 -6.26
C HIS A 210 12.83 13.73 -4.88
N ALA A 211 11.68 13.84 -4.22
CA ALA A 211 11.42 13.19 -2.94
C ALA A 211 11.17 11.69 -3.07
N GLU A 212 10.59 11.28 -4.21
CA GLU A 212 10.31 9.90 -4.55
C GLU A 212 11.62 9.12 -4.72
N ASP A 213 11.71 7.95 -4.09
CA ASP A 213 12.89 7.07 -4.11
C ASP A 213 14.17 7.71 -3.51
N PHE A 214 14.05 8.78 -2.71
CA PHE A 214 15.20 9.32 -1.97
C PHE A 214 15.58 8.39 -0.80
N GLU A 215 16.83 7.93 -0.80
CA GLU A 215 17.39 7.07 0.24
C GLU A 215 18.64 7.74 0.81
N GLU A 216 18.77 7.75 2.14
CA GLU A 216 19.98 8.18 2.85
C GLU A 216 20.46 7.07 3.78
N GLU A 217 21.71 6.64 3.60
CA GLU A 217 22.29 5.51 4.32
C GLU A 217 23.69 5.88 4.82
N PRO A 218 23.87 6.14 6.12
CA PRO A 218 25.18 6.34 6.70
C PRO A 218 25.98 5.03 6.73
N THR A 219 27.30 5.11 6.60
CA THR A 219 28.18 3.98 6.91
C THR A 219 28.06 3.61 8.40
N LEU A 220 28.36 2.35 8.75
CA LEU A 220 28.22 1.85 10.12
C LEU A 220 28.99 2.67 11.17
N ASP A 221 30.10 3.27 10.77
CA ASP A 221 30.96 4.14 11.58
C ASP A 221 30.58 5.62 11.51
N GLY A 222 29.59 5.99 10.70
CA GLY A 222 29.16 7.38 10.46
C GLY A 222 30.17 8.23 9.68
N ALA A 223 31.22 7.63 9.13
CA ALA A 223 32.31 8.32 8.42
C ALA A 223 31.90 8.84 7.05
N ALA A 224 30.90 8.23 6.41
CA ALA A 224 30.34 8.71 5.17
C ALA A 224 28.82 8.49 5.14
N VAL A 225 28.15 9.21 4.24
CA VAL A 225 26.72 9.10 3.99
C VAL A 225 26.50 8.88 2.50
N LEU A 226 25.85 7.78 2.14
CA LEU A 226 25.45 7.48 0.77
C LEU A 226 24.00 7.89 0.55
N ARG A 227 23.79 8.80 -0.40
CA ARG A 227 22.47 9.25 -0.84
C ARG A 227 22.15 8.72 -2.22
N ARG A 228 20.92 8.27 -2.42
CA ARG A 228 20.42 7.83 -3.72
C ARG A 228 19.15 8.59 -4.03
N ALA A 229 19.03 9.13 -5.22
CA ALA A 229 17.88 9.92 -5.58
C ALA A 229 17.65 9.95 -7.08
N ARG A 230 16.37 10.05 -7.44
CA ARG A 230 15.96 10.47 -8.78
C ARG A 230 16.07 11.99 -8.87
N ALA A 231 16.53 12.48 -10.02
CA ALA A 231 16.61 13.92 -10.26
C ALA A 231 16.33 14.26 -11.72
N MET A 232 15.93 15.51 -11.97
CA MET A 232 15.72 16.09 -13.29
C MET A 232 16.84 17.06 -13.61
N ASN A 233 17.41 17.01 -14.81
CA ASN A 233 18.38 17.98 -15.28
C ASN A 233 17.68 19.32 -15.55
N LEU A 234 18.14 20.41 -14.94
CA LEU A 234 17.51 21.72 -15.11
C LEU A 234 17.80 22.37 -16.48
N ALA A 235 18.88 21.95 -17.16
CA ALA A 235 19.20 22.42 -18.50
C ALA A 235 18.38 21.68 -19.59
N ASP A 236 17.95 20.45 -19.30
CA ASP A 236 17.08 19.66 -20.16
C ASP A 236 16.03 18.91 -19.30
N PRO A 237 14.85 19.51 -19.07
CA PRO A 237 13.80 18.89 -18.24
C PRO A 237 13.29 17.54 -18.74
N GLY A 238 13.59 17.15 -19.99
CA GLY A 238 13.30 15.81 -20.49
C GLY A 238 14.26 14.75 -19.93
N GLU A 239 15.48 15.16 -19.55
CA GLU A 239 16.52 14.28 -19.03
C GLU A 239 16.36 14.06 -17.53
N HIS A 240 16.09 12.81 -17.17
CA HIS A 240 16.04 12.36 -15.80
C HIS A 240 17.23 11.44 -15.51
N VAL A 241 17.69 11.47 -14.26
CA VAL A 241 18.88 10.73 -13.82
C VAL A 241 18.65 10.03 -12.49
N TRP A 242 19.45 8.99 -12.26
CA TRP A 242 19.60 8.32 -10.97
C TRP A 242 20.98 8.66 -10.39
N LEU A 243 20.97 9.40 -9.29
CA LEU A 243 22.14 9.90 -8.60
C LEU A 243 22.47 8.98 -7.43
N ARG A 244 23.73 8.55 -7.33
CA ARG A 244 24.30 7.97 -6.10
C ARG A 244 25.44 8.87 -5.66
N GLN A 245 25.29 9.53 -4.54
CA GLN A 245 26.26 10.48 -4.01
C GLN A 245 26.78 10.01 -2.66
N LEU A 246 28.10 9.89 -2.55
CA LEU A 246 28.78 9.62 -1.28
C LEU A 246 29.38 10.91 -0.74
N GLU A 247 28.97 11.32 0.46
CA GLU A 247 29.56 12.41 1.23
C GLU A 247 30.47 11.83 2.32
N ILE A 248 31.76 12.09 2.25
CA ILE A 248 32.76 11.65 3.24
C ILE A 248 32.88 12.73 4.31
N LYS A 249 32.50 12.41 5.55
CA LYS A 249 32.59 13.33 6.71
C LYS A 249 33.98 13.28 7.36
N HIS A 250 34.58 12.10 7.40
CA HIS A 250 35.94 11.88 7.88
C HIS A 250 36.53 10.60 7.26
N GLU A 251 37.85 10.50 7.25
CA GLU A 251 38.54 9.33 6.68
C GLU A 251 38.33 8.09 7.55
N SER A 252 37.92 6.99 6.92
CA SER A 252 37.84 5.69 7.56
C SER A 252 37.98 4.55 6.53
N PRO A 253 38.26 3.32 6.97
CA PRO A 253 38.20 2.16 6.09
C PRO A 253 36.83 1.97 5.42
N ALA A 254 35.73 2.23 6.13
CA ALA A 254 34.38 2.10 5.58
C ALA A 254 34.06 3.16 4.54
N ALA A 255 34.47 4.42 4.77
CA ALA A 255 34.34 5.49 3.79
C ALA A 255 35.14 5.20 2.51
N THR A 256 36.38 4.69 2.68
CA THR A 256 37.25 4.27 1.56
C THR A 256 36.61 3.12 0.76
N GLU A 257 36.06 2.13 1.46
CA GLU A 257 35.38 0.99 0.84
C GLU A 257 34.15 1.42 0.02
N ALA A 258 33.34 2.34 0.56
CA ALA A 258 32.17 2.89 -0.12
C ALA A 258 32.57 3.73 -1.36
N PHE A 259 33.62 4.55 -1.25
CA PHE A 259 34.15 5.32 -2.38
C PHE A 259 34.62 4.39 -3.52
N GLU A 260 35.40 3.37 -3.19
CA GLU A 260 35.89 2.41 -4.17
C GLU A 260 34.75 1.54 -4.74
N ALA A 261 33.69 1.27 -3.99
CA ALA A 261 32.50 0.59 -4.50
C ALA A 261 31.80 1.43 -5.59
N LEU A 262 31.58 2.72 -5.36
CA LEU A 262 30.94 3.59 -6.34
C LEU A 262 31.77 3.73 -7.62
N LYS A 263 33.10 3.83 -7.48
CA LYS A 263 34.05 3.85 -8.59
C LYS A 263 34.08 2.54 -9.38
N ARG A 264 34.02 1.38 -8.69
CA ARG A 264 33.90 0.06 -9.33
C ARG A 264 32.60 -0.06 -10.12
N GLU A 265 31.48 0.40 -9.56
CA GLU A 265 30.18 0.41 -10.24
C GLU A 265 30.24 1.24 -11.53
N HIS A 266 30.78 2.45 -11.46
CA HIS A 266 30.99 3.29 -12.65
C HIS A 266 31.81 2.56 -13.73
N LYS A 267 32.94 1.95 -13.35
CA LYS A 267 33.79 1.19 -14.28
C LYS A 267 33.04 0.01 -14.92
N GLN A 268 32.23 -0.71 -14.14
CA GLN A 268 31.41 -1.81 -14.64
C GLN A 268 30.38 -1.30 -15.66
N LEU A 269 29.65 -0.22 -15.33
CA LEU A 269 28.65 0.40 -16.21
C LEU A 269 29.24 0.87 -17.54
N VAL A 270 30.38 1.56 -17.50
CA VAL A 270 31.11 1.99 -18.71
C VAL A 270 31.52 0.78 -19.55
N ALA A 271 31.95 -0.31 -18.91
CA ALA A 271 32.37 -1.51 -19.62
C ALA A 271 31.21 -2.28 -20.28
N PHE A 272 29.95 -2.03 -19.92
CA PHE A 272 28.78 -2.58 -20.62
C PHE A 272 28.36 -1.75 -21.85
N ASP A 273 28.92 -0.54 -22.01
CA ASP A 273 28.70 0.40 -23.14
C ASP A 273 27.21 0.74 -23.42
N GLY A 274 26.30 0.48 -22.47
CA GLY A 274 24.87 0.79 -22.57
C GLY A 274 24.12 0.13 -23.74
N ARG A 275 24.74 -0.79 -24.49
CA ARG A 275 24.14 -1.39 -25.70
C ARG A 275 23.06 -2.41 -25.39
N ARG A 276 23.13 -3.03 -24.22
CA ARG A 276 22.14 -4.02 -23.81
C ARG A 276 20.93 -3.31 -23.21
N LYS A 277 19.79 -3.47 -23.87
CA LYS A 277 18.49 -3.04 -23.34
C LYS A 277 18.31 -3.61 -21.92
N GLY A 278 17.85 -2.76 -21.01
CA GLY A 278 17.59 -3.14 -19.62
C GLY A 278 18.75 -2.93 -18.65
N LEU A 279 19.97 -2.62 -19.10
CA LEU A 279 21.05 -2.18 -18.22
C LEU A 279 21.06 -0.65 -18.07
N PRO A 280 21.35 -0.11 -16.88
CA PRO A 280 21.48 1.33 -16.67
C PRO A 280 22.70 1.87 -17.42
N ARG A 281 22.55 3.06 -17.99
CA ARG A 281 23.62 3.74 -18.75
C ARG A 281 24.31 4.77 -17.87
N ALA A 282 25.62 4.64 -17.67
CA ALA A 282 26.41 5.68 -17.01
C ALA A 282 26.46 6.95 -17.86
N LEU A 283 26.16 8.09 -17.25
CA LEU A 283 26.29 9.41 -17.85
C LEU A 283 27.57 10.10 -17.38
N GLY A 284 27.98 9.84 -16.14
CA GLY A 284 29.22 10.39 -15.60
C GLY A 284 29.50 9.96 -14.17
N HIS A 285 30.71 10.24 -13.73
CA HIS A 285 31.14 10.14 -12.34
C HIS A 285 31.91 11.41 -11.99
N VAL A 286 31.40 12.18 -11.03
CA VAL A 286 31.90 13.52 -10.71
C VAL A 286 32.41 13.54 -9.27
N PRO A 287 33.73 13.57 -9.07
CA PRO A 287 34.33 13.88 -7.78
C PRO A 287 34.31 15.39 -7.53
N ASP A 288 33.90 15.83 -6.34
CA ASP A 288 33.92 17.22 -5.88
C ASP A 288 34.26 17.30 -4.38
N GLY A 289 35.55 17.48 -4.08
CA GLY A 289 36.04 17.59 -2.71
C GLY A 289 35.78 16.32 -1.89
N HIS A 290 34.98 16.47 -0.82
CA HIS A 290 34.59 15.36 0.06
C HIS A 290 33.35 14.61 -0.44
N VAL A 291 32.83 14.97 -1.62
CA VAL A 291 31.65 14.37 -2.23
C VAL A 291 32.04 13.70 -3.55
N THR A 292 31.47 12.54 -3.86
CA THR A 292 31.57 11.93 -5.18
C THR A 292 30.22 11.44 -5.65
N THR A 293 29.87 11.68 -6.92
CA THR A 293 28.54 11.37 -7.45
C THR A 293 28.63 10.53 -8.72
N LEU A 294 27.95 9.39 -8.74
CA LEU A 294 27.70 8.57 -9.93
C LEU A 294 26.33 8.88 -10.51
N ILE A 295 26.31 9.20 -11.79
CA ILE A 295 25.12 9.62 -12.55
C ILE A 295 24.81 8.54 -13.59
N THR A 296 23.61 7.97 -13.55
CA THR A 296 23.08 7.13 -14.65
C THR A 296 21.78 7.69 -15.19
N ALA A 297 21.48 7.36 -16.44
CA ALA A 297 20.22 7.74 -17.07
C ALA A 297 19.04 7.07 -16.37
N TRP A 298 17.97 7.83 -16.16
CA TRP A 298 16.66 7.32 -15.75
C TRP A 298 15.73 7.27 -16.96
N PRO A 299 14.88 6.24 -17.12
CA PRO A 299 14.18 5.98 -18.38
C PRO A 299 12.93 6.85 -18.61
N GLY A 300 12.98 8.14 -18.29
CA GLY A 300 11.94 9.13 -18.60
C GLY A 300 11.21 9.73 -17.37
N PRO A 301 10.41 10.80 -17.55
CA PRO A 301 9.69 11.49 -16.46
C PRO A 301 8.59 10.63 -15.81
N ALA A 302 8.06 9.63 -16.50
CA ALA A 302 7.04 8.71 -15.97
C ALA A 302 7.62 7.40 -15.42
N GLY A 303 8.94 7.17 -15.58
CA GLY A 303 9.59 5.96 -15.11
C GLY A 303 9.44 5.85 -13.60
N ALA A 304 8.71 4.83 -13.14
CA ALA A 304 8.54 4.46 -11.74
C ALA A 304 9.13 3.06 -11.53
N THR A 305 9.52 2.76 -10.28
CA THR A 305 9.96 1.41 -9.93
C THR A 305 8.78 0.43 -9.87
N LEU A 306 9.05 -0.87 -9.97
CA LEU A 306 8.01 -1.89 -9.75
C LEU A 306 7.52 -1.94 -8.29
N ALA A 307 8.11 -1.18 -7.37
CA ALA A 307 7.62 -1.11 -5.99
C ALA A 307 6.19 -0.56 -5.88
N ALA A 308 5.79 0.32 -6.81
CA ALA A 308 4.42 0.84 -6.89
C ALA A 308 3.41 -0.19 -7.42
N ASP A 309 3.90 -1.32 -7.95
CA ASP A 309 3.15 -2.32 -8.72
C ASP A 309 2.98 -3.63 -7.95
N VAL A 310 3.60 -3.73 -6.78
CA VAL A 310 3.43 -4.88 -5.90
C VAL A 310 2.00 -4.86 -5.37
N PRO A 311 1.17 -5.89 -5.66
CA PRO A 311 -0.18 -5.97 -5.12
C PRO A 311 -0.15 -5.94 -3.60
N ARG A 312 -1.15 -5.30 -2.99
CA ARG A 312 -1.28 -5.36 -1.52
C ARG A 312 -1.64 -6.79 -1.09
N PRO A 313 -1.25 -7.24 0.12
CA PRO A 313 -1.68 -8.53 0.62
C PRO A 313 -3.20 -8.70 0.53
N GLY A 314 -3.66 -9.72 -0.20
CA GLY A 314 -5.08 -10.01 -0.44
C GLY A 314 -5.68 -9.40 -1.70
N GLU A 315 -4.94 -8.57 -2.43
CA GLU A 315 -5.32 -8.05 -3.74
C GLU A 315 -4.94 -9.05 -4.84
N ALA A 316 -5.90 -9.44 -5.68
CA ALA A 316 -5.60 -10.31 -6.81
C ALA A 316 -4.87 -9.52 -7.91
N ALA A 317 -3.71 -10.00 -8.34
CA ALA A 317 -3.00 -9.41 -9.47
C ALA A 317 -3.86 -9.54 -10.74
N ASP A 318 -4.01 -8.42 -11.47
CA ASP A 318 -4.67 -8.45 -12.79
C ASP A 318 -3.90 -9.39 -13.73
N PRO A 319 -4.52 -10.45 -14.28
CA PRO A 319 -3.81 -11.45 -15.07
C PRO A 319 -3.13 -10.89 -16.32
N MET A 320 -3.75 -9.90 -16.97
CA MET A 320 -3.22 -9.28 -18.18
C MET A 320 -1.96 -8.47 -17.87
N TRP A 321 -2.01 -7.66 -16.82
CA TRP A 321 -0.88 -6.89 -16.32
C TRP A 321 0.25 -7.79 -15.83
N ALA A 322 -0.06 -8.81 -15.03
CA ALA A 322 0.92 -9.75 -14.52
C ALA A 322 1.65 -10.46 -15.66
N CYS A 323 0.94 -10.97 -16.68
CA CYS A 323 1.57 -11.58 -17.84
C CYS A 323 2.48 -10.61 -18.63
N ARG A 324 2.11 -9.33 -18.77
CA ARG A 324 2.99 -8.32 -19.38
C ARG A 324 4.25 -8.10 -18.55
N LEU A 325 4.14 -8.06 -17.23
CA LEU A 325 5.29 -7.96 -16.32
C LEU A 325 6.19 -9.18 -16.42
N LEU A 326 5.64 -10.40 -16.43
CA LEU A 326 6.44 -11.63 -16.59
C LEU A 326 7.21 -11.61 -17.91
N TRP A 327 6.59 -11.14 -19.00
CA TRP A 327 7.26 -10.98 -20.28
C TRP A 327 8.40 -9.95 -20.22
N GLY A 328 8.17 -8.78 -19.63
CA GLY A 328 9.23 -7.79 -19.41
C GLY A 328 10.38 -8.31 -18.54
N LEU A 329 10.06 -9.12 -17.52
CA LEU A 329 11.05 -9.76 -16.65
C LEU A 329 11.87 -10.83 -17.37
N SER A 330 11.31 -11.52 -18.36
CA SER A 330 12.08 -12.40 -19.24
C SER A 330 13.19 -11.63 -19.97
N ASP A 331 12.89 -10.46 -20.53
CA ASP A 331 13.90 -9.64 -21.22
C ASP A 331 14.95 -9.11 -20.24
N LEU A 332 14.52 -8.74 -19.02
CA LEU A 332 15.41 -8.29 -17.94
C LEU A 332 16.38 -9.39 -17.47
N CYS A 333 15.97 -10.66 -17.49
CA CYS A 333 16.89 -11.79 -17.23
C CYS A 333 18.10 -11.76 -18.17
N GLY A 334 17.93 -11.23 -19.39
CA GLY A 334 19.04 -10.96 -20.27
C GLY A 334 20.05 -9.98 -19.65
N ALA A 335 19.59 -8.81 -19.22
CA ALA A 335 20.46 -7.80 -18.58
C ALA A 335 21.21 -8.37 -17.37
N VAL A 336 20.53 -9.17 -16.54
CA VAL A 336 21.16 -9.85 -15.39
C VAL A 336 22.19 -10.90 -15.82
N ALA A 337 21.91 -11.67 -16.89
CA ALA A 337 22.87 -12.64 -17.42
C ALA A 337 24.18 -11.98 -17.91
N GLU A 338 24.12 -10.72 -18.39
CA GLU A 338 25.31 -9.96 -18.75
C GLU A 338 26.23 -9.71 -17.55
N LEU A 339 25.65 -9.41 -16.38
CA LEU A 339 26.38 -9.26 -15.13
C LEU A 339 27.05 -10.59 -14.78
N HIS A 340 26.29 -11.69 -14.87
CA HIS A 340 26.77 -13.03 -14.52
C HIS A 340 27.92 -13.51 -15.40
N HIS A 341 27.89 -13.22 -16.71
CA HIS A 341 28.99 -13.54 -17.63
C HIS A 341 30.30 -12.86 -17.26
N ARG A 342 30.24 -11.74 -16.53
CA ARG A 342 31.42 -11.03 -16.01
C ARG A 342 31.78 -11.43 -14.57
N GLY A 343 31.15 -12.49 -14.06
CA GLY A 343 31.42 -13.02 -12.73
C GLY A 343 30.86 -12.19 -11.58
N VAL A 344 29.91 -11.28 -11.85
CA VAL A 344 29.30 -10.41 -10.84
C VAL A 344 27.80 -10.66 -10.72
N ALA A 345 27.28 -10.64 -9.49
CA ALA A 345 25.86 -10.78 -9.20
C ALA A 345 25.31 -9.45 -8.67
N HIS A 346 24.07 -9.11 -9.01
CA HIS A 346 23.39 -7.90 -8.59
C HIS A 346 23.10 -7.89 -7.08
N ARG A 347 22.68 -9.03 -6.52
CA ARG A 347 22.44 -9.35 -5.09
C ARG A 347 21.39 -8.50 -4.35
N ALA A 348 20.86 -7.47 -4.99
CA ALA A 348 19.79 -6.62 -4.46
C ALA A 348 18.57 -6.52 -5.39
N LEU A 349 18.30 -7.55 -6.21
CA LEU A 349 17.10 -7.56 -7.06
C LEU A 349 15.83 -7.60 -6.19
N GLY A 350 14.84 -6.80 -6.58
CA GLY A 350 13.57 -6.62 -5.89
C GLY A 350 12.73 -5.55 -6.60
N PRO A 351 11.53 -5.22 -6.11
CA PRO A 351 10.62 -4.30 -6.80
C PRO A 351 11.22 -2.91 -7.07
N SER A 352 11.95 -2.34 -6.11
CA SER A 352 12.60 -1.03 -6.26
C SER A 352 13.83 -1.03 -7.16
N ALA A 353 14.41 -2.20 -7.45
CA ALA A 353 15.59 -2.33 -8.30
C ALA A 353 15.26 -2.31 -9.80
N ILE A 354 13.97 -2.32 -10.17
CA ILE A 354 13.51 -2.44 -11.55
C ILE A 354 12.62 -1.26 -11.87
N VAL A 355 12.90 -0.60 -12.99
CA VAL A 355 12.21 0.61 -13.45
C VAL A 355 11.49 0.32 -14.76
N ARG A 356 10.27 0.84 -14.90
CA ARG A 356 9.55 0.87 -16.18
C ARG A 356 10.17 1.89 -17.12
N ARG A 357 10.34 1.47 -18.37
CA ARG A 357 10.76 2.33 -19.47
C ARG A 357 9.52 2.86 -20.20
N ASP A 358 9.66 4.03 -20.83
CA ASP A 358 8.58 4.63 -21.63
C ASP A 358 8.11 3.75 -22.80
N ASP A 359 8.96 2.83 -23.28
CA ASP A 359 8.62 1.84 -24.32
C ASP A 359 7.85 0.61 -23.79
N GLY A 360 7.46 0.62 -22.51
CA GLY A 360 6.80 -0.49 -21.83
C GLY A 360 7.72 -1.62 -21.40
N GLY A 361 9.03 -1.53 -21.70
CA GLY A 361 10.03 -2.49 -21.24
C GLY A 361 10.46 -2.26 -19.78
N LEU A 362 11.25 -3.20 -19.25
CA LEU A 362 11.85 -3.09 -17.92
C LEU A 362 13.37 -2.85 -18.01
N ALA A 363 13.92 -2.15 -17.02
CA ALA A 363 15.36 -1.96 -16.84
C ALA A 363 15.77 -2.08 -15.38
N LEU A 364 17.01 -2.46 -15.13
CA LEU A 364 17.63 -2.34 -13.81
C LEU A 364 17.88 -0.85 -13.50
N ARG A 365 17.55 -0.44 -12.28
CA ARG A 365 17.80 0.92 -11.76
C ARG A 365 19.29 1.22 -11.65
N ASP A 366 20.03 0.26 -11.13
CA ASP A 366 21.46 0.31 -10.82
C ASP A 366 22.05 -1.12 -10.87
N LEU A 367 23.32 -1.30 -10.47
CA LEU A 367 23.92 -2.64 -10.35
C LEU A 367 23.74 -3.26 -8.95
N GLY A 368 22.89 -2.66 -8.12
CA GLY A 368 22.63 -3.08 -6.76
C GLY A 368 23.91 -3.15 -5.94
N LEU A 369 24.20 -4.34 -5.42
CA LEU A 369 25.37 -4.61 -4.59
C LEU A 369 26.53 -5.21 -5.39
N ALA A 370 26.48 -5.27 -6.73
CA ALA A 370 27.53 -5.93 -7.54
C ALA A 370 28.93 -5.37 -7.31
N ALA A 371 29.06 -4.07 -6.99
CA ALA A 371 30.32 -3.40 -6.74
C ALA A 371 30.72 -3.35 -5.25
N TRP A 372 29.84 -3.80 -4.36
CA TRP A 372 29.98 -3.73 -2.91
C TRP A 372 30.55 -5.04 -2.34
N PRO A 373 31.27 -5.01 -1.21
CA PRO A 373 31.67 -6.24 -0.53
C PRO A 373 30.48 -7.04 -0.03
N GLN A 374 30.65 -8.35 0.07
CA GLN A 374 29.57 -9.22 0.55
C GLN A 374 29.41 -9.09 2.06
N ARG A 375 28.18 -8.88 2.53
CA ARG A 375 27.86 -8.79 3.96
C ARG A 375 26.69 -9.71 4.32
N PRO A 376 26.73 -10.41 5.46
CA PRO A 376 25.57 -11.16 5.95
C PRO A 376 24.38 -10.22 6.17
N GLY A 377 23.20 -10.65 5.76
CA GLY A 377 21.96 -9.88 5.84
C GLY A 377 21.80 -8.81 4.76
N GLU A 378 22.64 -8.77 3.73
CA GLU A 378 22.53 -7.75 2.68
C GLU A 378 21.25 -7.85 1.83
N GLY A 379 20.91 -6.74 1.18
CA GLY A 379 19.78 -6.61 0.26
C GLY A 379 18.41 -6.50 0.96
N PRO A 380 17.38 -6.02 0.22
CA PRO A 380 16.03 -5.87 0.76
C PRO A 380 15.44 -7.18 1.30
N ASP A 381 14.73 -7.09 2.44
CA ASP A 381 14.17 -8.24 3.19
C ASP A 381 13.17 -9.06 2.36
N LEU A 382 12.25 -8.41 1.65
CA LEU A 382 11.11 -9.06 0.96
C LEU A 382 11.49 -10.12 -0.07
N CYS A 383 12.70 -10.05 -0.62
CA CYS A 383 13.20 -10.99 -1.62
C CYS A 383 14.57 -11.57 -1.24
N ARG A 384 14.97 -11.54 0.04
CA ARG A 384 16.30 -12.00 0.45
C ARG A 384 16.46 -13.51 0.24
N ALA A 385 17.55 -13.90 -0.42
CA ALA A 385 17.87 -15.32 -0.59
C ALA A 385 18.38 -15.94 0.73
N PRO A 386 18.07 -17.21 1.04
CA PRO A 386 18.45 -17.85 2.30
C PRO A 386 19.96 -17.80 2.60
N GLU A 387 20.81 -17.91 1.59
CA GLU A 387 22.26 -17.82 1.74
C GLU A 387 22.73 -16.42 2.18
N GLN A 388 22.00 -15.34 1.82
CA GLN A 388 22.32 -13.98 2.24
C GLN A 388 22.11 -13.79 3.75
N GLY A 389 21.22 -14.57 4.38
CA GLY A 389 20.96 -14.50 5.82
C GLY A 389 21.91 -15.32 6.70
N ARG A 390 22.79 -16.14 6.11
CA ARG A 390 23.67 -17.04 6.88
C ARG A 390 24.93 -16.31 7.37
N ARG A 391 25.27 -16.50 8.65
CA ARG A 391 26.39 -15.80 9.33
C ARG A 391 27.80 -16.28 8.93
N HIS A 392 27.95 -17.41 8.23
CA HIS A 392 29.25 -18.00 7.87
C HIS A 392 29.28 -18.65 6.48
N ASN A 393 30.33 -18.36 5.70
CA ASN A 393 30.75 -19.02 4.44
C ASN A 393 29.69 -19.17 3.33
N ALA A 394 28.58 -18.46 3.39
CA ALA A 394 27.57 -18.48 2.36
C ALA A 394 27.97 -17.51 1.24
N ALA A 395 28.66 -18.04 0.23
CA ALA A 395 28.99 -17.27 -0.96
C ALA A 395 27.69 -16.86 -1.67
N THR A 396 27.56 -15.56 -1.94
CA THR A 396 26.51 -15.05 -2.84
C THR A 396 27.05 -15.01 -4.26
N GLY A 397 26.17 -15.21 -5.25
CA GLY A 397 26.57 -15.34 -6.65
C GLY A 397 25.38 -15.32 -7.61
N PRO A 398 25.57 -15.74 -8.87
CA PRO A 398 24.50 -15.77 -9.87
C PRO A 398 23.20 -16.45 -9.42
N TRP A 399 23.32 -17.55 -8.66
CA TRP A 399 22.17 -18.27 -8.07
C TRP A 399 21.37 -17.42 -7.07
N THR A 400 22.00 -16.44 -6.43
CA THR A 400 21.32 -15.50 -5.53
C THR A 400 20.36 -14.64 -6.35
N ASP A 401 20.80 -14.10 -7.49
CA ASP A 401 19.92 -13.31 -8.36
C ASP A 401 18.76 -14.13 -8.93
N VAL A 402 18.98 -15.41 -9.25
CA VAL A 402 17.91 -16.32 -9.68
C VAL A 402 16.82 -16.44 -8.61
N TYR A 403 17.21 -16.67 -7.35
CA TYR A 403 16.25 -16.71 -6.24
C TYR A 403 15.52 -15.38 -6.10
N ARG A 404 16.25 -14.26 -6.13
CA ARG A 404 15.65 -12.93 -5.93
C ARG A 404 14.66 -12.56 -7.04
N LEU A 405 14.95 -12.92 -8.30
CA LEU A 405 14.01 -12.76 -9.41
C LEU A 405 12.79 -13.66 -9.26
N ALA A 406 12.97 -14.91 -8.84
CA ALA A 406 11.86 -15.82 -8.58
C ALA A 406 10.98 -15.31 -7.41
N ALA A 407 11.60 -14.77 -6.36
CA ALA A 407 10.89 -14.17 -5.24
C ALA A 407 10.10 -12.92 -5.65
N LEU A 408 10.68 -12.08 -6.52
CA LEU A 408 9.98 -10.97 -7.13
C LEU A 408 8.77 -11.43 -7.94
N VAL A 409 8.96 -12.42 -8.83
CA VAL A 409 7.86 -12.97 -9.67
C VAL A 409 6.77 -13.56 -8.77
N TYR A 410 7.15 -14.34 -7.77
CA TYR A 410 6.23 -14.91 -6.80
C TYR A 410 5.41 -13.81 -6.12
N HIS A 411 6.06 -12.75 -5.65
CA HIS A 411 5.41 -11.64 -4.97
C HIS A 411 4.46 -10.88 -5.91
N LEU A 412 4.90 -10.54 -7.12
CA LEU A 412 4.07 -9.84 -8.11
C LEU A 412 2.82 -10.62 -8.51
N VAL A 413 2.90 -11.96 -8.54
CA VAL A 413 1.77 -12.82 -8.94
C VAL A 413 0.83 -13.14 -7.78
N THR A 414 1.38 -13.36 -6.58
CA THR A 414 0.59 -13.83 -5.43
C THR A 414 0.17 -12.73 -4.48
N GLY A 415 0.83 -11.56 -4.51
CA GLY A 415 0.67 -10.49 -3.53
C GLY A 415 1.34 -10.76 -2.18
N TYR A 416 2.10 -11.87 -2.04
CA TYR A 416 2.78 -12.24 -0.80
C TYR A 416 4.27 -12.56 -1.06
N PRO A 417 5.19 -12.24 -0.15
CA PRO A 417 6.56 -12.72 -0.24
C PRO A 417 6.62 -14.26 -0.06
N PRO A 418 7.64 -14.93 -0.61
CA PRO A 418 7.79 -16.38 -0.49
C PRO A 418 8.35 -16.79 0.89
N ASP A 419 7.51 -16.83 1.94
CA ASP A 419 7.93 -17.26 3.28
C ASP A 419 6.82 -17.95 4.10
N PRO A 420 6.78 -19.31 4.14
CA PRO A 420 7.25 -20.20 3.08
C PRO A 420 6.35 -20.06 1.83
N PRO A 421 6.86 -20.35 0.62
CA PRO A 421 6.08 -20.21 -0.60
C PRO A 421 4.95 -21.27 -0.68
N LEU A 422 3.71 -20.81 -0.86
CA LEU A 422 2.56 -21.64 -1.19
C LEU A 422 2.51 -21.93 -2.71
N PRO A 423 1.81 -22.97 -3.16
CA PRO A 423 1.68 -23.23 -4.60
C PRO A 423 1.02 -22.03 -5.30
N MET A 424 1.73 -21.38 -6.24
CA MET A 424 1.30 -20.08 -6.80
C MET A 424 -0.08 -20.14 -7.46
N ARG A 425 -0.42 -21.29 -8.06
CA ARG A 425 -1.70 -21.51 -8.73
C ARG A 425 -2.90 -21.57 -7.79
N THR A 426 -2.69 -21.68 -6.48
CA THR A 426 -3.77 -21.49 -5.50
C THR A 426 -4.28 -20.05 -5.47
N GLN A 427 -3.39 -19.08 -5.68
CA GLN A 427 -3.70 -17.65 -5.68
C GLN A 427 -3.84 -17.09 -7.10
N ALA A 428 -3.15 -17.69 -8.07
CA ALA A 428 -3.19 -17.33 -9.49
C ALA A 428 -3.51 -18.56 -10.36
N PRO A 429 -4.77 -19.06 -10.38
CA PRO A 429 -5.15 -20.25 -11.17
C PRO A 429 -4.91 -20.11 -12.68
N TRP A 430 -4.91 -18.87 -13.17
CA TRP A 430 -4.63 -18.48 -14.56
C TRP A 430 -3.17 -18.67 -14.95
N LEU A 431 -2.25 -18.80 -13.99
CA LEU A 431 -0.83 -18.96 -14.27
C LEU A 431 -0.55 -20.36 -14.83
N ALA A 432 0.21 -20.42 -15.93
CA ALA A 432 0.62 -21.67 -16.54
C ALA A 432 1.48 -22.53 -15.58
N GLU A 433 1.19 -23.83 -15.54
CA GLU A 433 1.87 -24.80 -14.65
C GLU A 433 3.39 -24.74 -14.78
N ARG A 434 3.90 -24.65 -16.01
CA ARG A 434 5.34 -24.57 -16.27
C ARG A 434 5.99 -23.34 -15.63
N VAL A 435 5.30 -22.20 -15.61
CA VAL A 435 5.81 -20.97 -15.00
C VAL A 435 5.84 -21.13 -13.48
N ALA A 436 4.75 -21.60 -12.88
CA ALA A 436 4.67 -21.86 -11.45
C ALA A 436 5.76 -22.83 -10.99
N ALA A 437 5.96 -23.94 -11.72
CA ALA A 437 6.95 -24.96 -11.39
C ALA A 437 8.40 -24.43 -11.44
N ILE A 438 8.76 -23.64 -12.46
CA ILE A 438 10.10 -23.08 -12.58
C ILE A 438 10.36 -22.00 -11.53
N VAL A 439 9.37 -21.16 -11.21
CA VAL A 439 9.49 -20.16 -10.13
C VAL A 439 9.69 -20.85 -8.78
N HIS A 440 8.92 -21.91 -8.50
CA HIS A 440 9.09 -22.71 -7.28
C HIS A 440 10.47 -23.38 -7.21
N ALA A 441 10.97 -23.96 -8.31
CA ALA A 441 12.31 -24.54 -8.36
C ALA A 441 13.42 -23.48 -8.15
N ALA A 442 13.21 -22.25 -8.61
CA ALA A 442 14.14 -21.13 -8.38
C ALA A 442 14.10 -20.57 -6.95
N LEU A 443 13.03 -20.85 -6.20
CA LEU A 443 12.90 -20.53 -4.77
C LEU A 443 13.53 -21.59 -3.85
N ASP A 444 14.27 -22.56 -4.40
CA ASP A 444 14.91 -23.59 -3.57
C ASP A 444 15.94 -22.98 -2.59
N PRO A 445 15.90 -23.34 -1.29
CA PRO A 445 16.88 -22.87 -0.31
C PRO A 445 18.33 -23.27 -0.61
N ALA A 446 18.55 -24.33 -1.39
CA ALA A 446 19.86 -24.78 -1.82
C ALA A 446 20.23 -24.15 -3.18
N PRO A 447 21.28 -23.31 -3.25
CA PRO A 447 21.75 -22.69 -4.49
C PRO A 447 21.93 -23.65 -5.67
N ALA A 448 22.44 -24.86 -5.42
CA ALA A 448 22.75 -25.84 -6.45
C ALA A 448 21.51 -26.55 -7.03
N ALA A 449 20.36 -26.46 -6.36
CA ALA A 449 19.11 -27.05 -6.83
C ALA A 449 18.31 -26.10 -7.74
N ARG A 450 18.69 -24.81 -7.78
CA ARG A 450 17.99 -23.80 -8.57
C ARG A 450 18.28 -23.99 -10.06
N PRO A 451 17.29 -23.78 -10.94
CA PRO A 451 17.52 -23.75 -12.39
C PRO A 451 18.40 -22.56 -12.79
N GLY A 452 18.89 -22.57 -14.03
CA GLY A 452 19.64 -21.44 -14.57
C GLY A 452 18.75 -20.22 -14.84
N LEU A 453 19.37 -19.04 -14.90
CA LEU A 453 18.65 -17.80 -15.25
C LEU A 453 17.99 -17.89 -16.64
N SER A 454 18.60 -18.63 -17.58
CA SER A 454 18.04 -18.91 -18.91
C SER A 454 16.74 -19.72 -18.86
N ASP A 455 16.66 -20.69 -17.94
CA ASP A 455 15.47 -21.53 -17.77
C ASP A 455 14.31 -20.72 -17.20
N LEU A 456 14.61 -19.87 -16.21
CA LEU A 456 13.65 -18.92 -15.65
C LEU A 456 13.15 -17.96 -16.73
N ALA A 457 14.06 -17.35 -17.51
CA ALA A 457 13.69 -16.45 -18.61
C ALA A 457 12.78 -17.14 -19.65
N ALA A 458 13.13 -18.36 -20.07
CA ALA A 458 12.34 -19.12 -21.02
C ALA A 458 10.94 -19.45 -20.51
N ALA A 459 10.80 -19.77 -19.21
CA ALA A 459 9.50 -19.99 -18.60
C ALA A 459 8.65 -18.71 -18.57
N LEU A 460 9.23 -17.59 -18.12
CA LEU A 460 8.53 -16.30 -18.06
C LEU A 460 8.06 -15.83 -19.45
N LYS A 461 8.88 -16.03 -20.49
CA LYS A 461 8.52 -15.69 -21.87
C LYS A 461 7.30 -16.46 -22.37
N ALA A 462 7.15 -17.72 -21.94
CA ALA A 462 6.05 -18.59 -22.36
C ALA A 462 4.68 -18.19 -21.77
N ALA A 463 4.63 -17.29 -20.78
CA ALA A 463 3.39 -16.78 -20.21
C ALA A 463 2.50 -16.03 -21.23
N GLN A 464 3.06 -15.59 -22.36
CA GLN A 464 2.36 -14.90 -23.45
C GLN A 464 1.32 -15.78 -24.18
N ALA A 465 1.53 -17.11 -24.21
CA ALA A 465 0.77 -18.02 -25.07
C ALA A 465 -0.73 -18.18 -24.69
N PHE A 466 -1.17 -17.57 -23.60
CA PHE A 466 -2.55 -17.64 -23.10
C PHE A 466 -3.34 -16.33 -23.30
N ILE A 467 -2.78 -15.33 -23.99
CA ILE A 467 -3.38 -14.00 -24.21
C ILE A 467 -3.81 -13.77 -25.68
N VAL A 468 -3.59 -14.73 -26.58
CA VAL A 468 -4.06 -14.66 -27.97
C VAL A 468 -5.21 -15.63 -28.20
#